data_AF-A0A5A9ZF58-F1
#
_entry.id   AF-A0A5A9ZF58-F1
#
_cell.length_a   1.000
_cell.length_b   1.000
_cell.length_c   1.000
_cell.angle_alpha   90.00
_cell.angle_beta   90.00
_cell.angle_gamma   90.00
#
_symmetry.space_group_name_H-M   'P 1'
#
loop_
_entity.id
_entity.type
_entity.pdbx_description
1 polymer ?
#
loop_
_entity_poly.entity_id
_entity_poly.type
_entity_poly.pdbx_seq_one_letter_code
_entity_poly.pdbx_strand_id
1 'polypeptide(L)'
;MSQFKYHLLIAVATVIALTVAAISIIVINVGEVSDPYLNERIIDKKSFVGEWPFTVEEGVVRCDVVGQYKAVSFNALEGLIYALNDAAEVYSSNDDLNWRSIKTASIKSTNGSIDDVIKSGLSLCIE
;
A
#
# COMPACT_ATOMS: atom_id res chain seq x y z
N MET A 1 -50.63 -22.60 0.31
CA MET A 1 -49.84 -21.64 -0.48
C MET A 1 -49.90 -22.09 -1.95
N SER A 2 -50.30 -21.23 -2.89
CA SER A 2 -50.46 -21.63 -4.30
C SER A 2 -49.11 -22.02 -4.92
N GLN A 3 -49.06 -23.05 -5.77
CA GLN A 3 -47.85 -23.49 -6.47
C GLN A 3 -47.10 -22.33 -7.13
N PHE A 4 -47.84 -21.37 -7.70
CA PHE A 4 -47.28 -20.17 -8.30
C PHE A 4 -46.42 -19.34 -7.33
N LYS A 5 -46.87 -19.19 -6.08
CA LYS A 5 -46.13 -18.45 -5.05
C LYS A 5 -44.85 -19.18 -4.64
N TYR A 6 -44.88 -20.51 -4.62
CA TYR A 6 -43.72 -21.34 -4.28
C TYR A 6 -42.62 -21.25 -5.35
N HIS A 7 -43.00 -21.37 -6.64
CA HIS A 7 -42.06 -21.22 -7.74
C HIS A 7 -41.49 -19.80 -7.85
N LEU A 8 -42.30 -18.77 -7.57
CA LEU A 8 -41.83 -17.39 -7.53
C LEU A 8 -40.80 -17.15 -6.43
N LEU A 9 -41.01 -17.69 -5.23
CA LEU A 9 -40.07 -17.55 -4.11
C LEU A 9 -38.73 -18.24 -4.40
N ILE A 10 -38.74 -19.41 -5.04
CA ILE A 10 -37.51 -20.11 -5.46
C ILE A 10 -36.76 -19.26 -6.49
N ALA A 11 -37.45 -18.74 -7.51
CA ALA A 11 -36.81 -17.93 -8.55
C ALA A 11 -36.14 -16.68 -7.96
N VAL A 12 -36.81 -15.98 -7.03
CA VAL A 12 -36.26 -14.80 -6.35
C VAL A 12 -35.03 -15.17 -5.51
N ALA A 13 -35.10 -16.27 -4.74
CA ALA A 13 -33.97 -16.73 -3.94
C ALA A 13 -32.75 -17.08 -4.80
N THR A 14 -32.95 -17.73 -5.95
CA THR A 14 -31.87 -18.07 -6.88
C THR A 14 -31.21 -16.82 -7.48
N VAL A 15 -32.01 -15.82 -7.87
CA VAL A 15 -31.47 -14.55 -8.40
C VAL A 15 -30.65 -13.82 -7.35
N ILE A 16 -31.13 -13.75 -6.09
CA ILE A 16 -30.38 -13.12 -4.99
C ILE A 16 -29.07 -13.87 -4.72
N ALA A 17 -29.08 -15.20 -4.70
CA ALA A 17 -27.87 -15.98 -4.49
C ALA A 17 -26.83 -15.75 -5.61
N LEU A 18 -27.29 -15.69 -6.86
CA LEU A 18 -26.43 -15.41 -8.02
C LEU A 18 -25.86 -13.99 -8.00
N THR A 19 -26.65 -12.98 -7.62
CA THR A 19 -26.16 -11.60 -7.54
C THR A 19 -25.14 -11.42 -6.41
N VAL A 20 -25.36 -12.01 -5.24
CA VAL A 20 -24.40 -11.98 -4.13
C VAL A 20 -23.08 -12.65 -4.53
N ALA A 21 -23.13 -13.83 -5.14
CA ALA A 21 -21.93 -14.53 -5.61
C ALA A 21 -21.15 -13.71 -6.65
N ALA A 22 -21.84 -13.08 -7.61
CA ALA A 22 -21.21 -12.22 -8.61
C ALA A 22 -20.54 -10.99 -7.98
N ILE A 23 -21.19 -10.33 -7.02
CA ILE A 23 -20.62 -9.18 -6.31
C ILE A 23 -19.38 -9.59 -5.51
N SER A 24 -19.42 -10.73 -4.81
CA SER A 24 -18.26 -11.24 -4.07
C SER A 24 -17.05 -11.50 -4.96
N ILE A 25 -17.25 -12.09 -6.16
CA ILE A 25 -16.17 -12.31 -7.13
C ILE A 25 -15.58 -10.99 -7.62
N ILE A 26 -16.42 -9.99 -7.89
CA ILE A 26 -15.96 -8.66 -8.33
C ILE A 26 -15.13 -7.99 -7.23
N VAL A 27 -15.56 -8.02 -5.97
CA VAL A 27 -14.82 -7.40 -4.85
C VAL A 27 -13.47 -8.07 -4.61
N ILE A 28 -13.39 -9.40 -4.74
CA ILE A 28 -12.12 -10.14 -4.58
C ILE A 28 -11.15 -9.77 -5.70
N ASN A 29 -11.61 -9.69 -6.95
CA ASN A 29 -10.76 -9.33 -8.09
C ASN A 29 -10.34 -7.86 -8.11
N VAL A 30 -11.16 -6.94 -7.58
CA VAL A 30 -10.78 -5.51 -7.49
C VAL A 30 -9.75 -5.26 -6.39
N GLY A 31 -9.73 -6.08 -5.32
CA GLY A 31 -8.68 -6.03 -4.30
C GLY A 31 -7.29 -6.48 -4.78
N GLU A 32 -7.23 -7.24 -5.89
CA GLU A 32 -6.00 -7.71 -6.55
C GLU A 32 -5.66 -6.93 -7.82
N VAL A 33 -6.30 -5.78 -8.09
CA VAL A 33 -5.79 -4.85 -9.09
C VAL A 33 -4.55 -4.17 -8.50
N SER A 34 -3.45 -4.91 -8.46
CA SER A 34 -2.11 -4.37 -8.43
C SER A 34 -1.96 -3.55 -9.71
N ASP A 35 -2.25 -2.25 -9.62
CA ASP A 35 -1.96 -1.32 -10.69
C ASP A 35 -0.44 -1.40 -10.96
N PRO A 36 -0.03 -1.84 -12.16
CA PRO A 36 1.37 -2.06 -12.51
C PRO A 36 2.16 -0.74 -12.62
N TYR A 37 1.51 0.41 -12.40
CA TYR A 37 2.13 1.74 -12.30
C TYR A 37 2.25 2.23 -10.86
N LEU A 38 1.91 1.40 -9.86
CA LEU A 38 2.08 1.75 -8.46
C LEU A 38 3.57 1.76 -8.14
N ASN A 39 4.15 2.95 -8.25
CA ASN A 39 5.39 3.33 -7.63
C ASN A 39 5.28 3.32 -6.09
N GLU A 40 4.30 2.62 -5.52
CA GLU A 40 3.99 2.53 -4.11
C GLU A 40 3.49 1.13 -3.72
N ARG A 41 3.69 0.76 -2.45
CA ARG A 41 3.24 -0.51 -1.89
C ARG A 41 2.97 -0.34 -0.40
N ILE A 42 1.85 -0.88 0.05
CA ILE A 42 1.55 -1.01 1.47
C ILE A 42 2.48 -2.05 2.09
N ILE A 43 3.14 -1.70 3.19
CA ILE A 43 3.91 -2.62 4.01
C ILE A 43 3.39 -2.57 5.45
N ASP A 44 3.38 -3.71 6.11
CA ASP A 44 2.91 -3.83 7.49
C ASP A 44 3.82 -4.74 8.31
N LYS A 45 3.80 -4.52 9.61
CA LYS A 45 4.64 -5.23 10.58
C LYS A 45 4.41 -6.74 10.59
N LYS A 46 3.22 -7.22 10.24
CA LYS A 46 2.89 -8.66 10.29
C LYS A 46 3.43 -9.40 9.08
N SER A 47 3.45 -8.75 7.91
CA SER A 47 3.95 -9.32 6.65
C SER A 47 5.43 -9.04 6.38
N PHE A 48 6.03 -8.07 7.07
CA PHE A 48 7.41 -7.68 6.83
C PHE A 48 8.41 -8.79 7.22
N VAL A 49 9.22 -9.20 6.23
CA VAL A 49 10.29 -10.19 6.44
C VAL A 49 11.51 -9.46 6.99
N GLY A 50 11.77 -9.63 8.29
CA GLY A 50 12.90 -9.01 8.99
C GLY A 50 12.48 -8.29 10.26
N GLU A 51 13.35 -7.43 10.77
CA GLU A 51 12.99 -6.55 11.88
C GLU A 51 12.21 -5.35 11.35
N TRP A 52 11.01 -5.12 11.88
CA TRP A 52 10.19 -3.98 11.47
C TRP A 52 10.78 -2.65 11.99
N PRO A 53 11.15 -1.70 11.12
CA PRO A 53 11.92 -0.53 11.54
C PRO A 53 11.07 0.61 12.13
N PHE A 54 9.75 0.61 11.91
CA PHE A 54 8.87 1.73 12.25
C PHE A 54 8.13 1.54 13.58
N THR A 55 7.72 2.64 14.23
CA THR A 55 6.85 2.56 15.41
C THR A 55 5.38 2.32 15.08
N VAL A 56 4.95 2.70 13.88
CA VAL A 56 3.60 2.44 13.36
C VAL A 56 3.47 0.99 12.92
N GLU A 57 2.26 0.44 12.88
CA GLU A 57 2.05 -0.96 12.49
C GLU A 57 2.06 -1.18 10.98
N GLU A 58 1.74 -0.15 10.20
CA GLU A 58 1.68 -0.20 8.74
C GLU A 58 1.92 1.18 8.12
N GLY A 59 2.23 1.20 6.83
CA GLY A 59 2.34 2.41 6.04
C GLY A 59 2.62 2.11 4.57
N VAL A 60 2.83 3.15 3.78
CA VAL A 60 3.03 3.03 2.34
C VAL A 60 4.47 3.39 2.01
N VAL A 61 5.20 2.48 1.38
CA VAL A 61 6.49 2.81 0.76
C VAL A 61 6.22 3.28 -0.66
N ARG A 62 6.83 4.38 -1.06
CA ARG A 62 6.70 4.96 -2.39
C ARG A 62 8.08 5.29 -2.98
N CYS A 63 8.21 5.20 -4.29
CA CYS A 63 9.36 5.68 -5.04
C CYS A 63 8.95 6.72 -6.08
N ASP A 64 9.50 7.91 -6.01
CA ASP A 64 9.32 8.96 -7.02
C ASP A 64 10.60 9.07 -7.88
N VAL A 65 10.44 9.02 -9.21
CA VAL A 65 11.55 9.16 -10.16
C VAL A 65 11.61 10.60 -10.66
N VAL A 66 12.70 11.30 -10.34
CA VAL A 66 12.89 12.73 -10.64
C VAL A 66 14.18 12.90 -11.42
N GLY A 67 14.06 12.94 -12.75
CA GLY A 67 15.22 12.86 -13.64
C GLY A 67 15.96 11.54 -13.47
N GLN A 68 17.20 11.60 -12.98
CA GLN A 68 18.02 10.40 -12.70
C GLN A 68 17.92 9.91 -11.25
N TYR A 69 17.20 10.63 -10.39
CA TYR A 69 17.10 10.32 -8.96
C TYR A 69 15.87 9.45 -8.68
N LYS A 70 16.06 8.44 -7.82
CA LYS A 70 15.01 7.54 -7.34
C LYS A 70 14.78 7.83 -5.85
N ALA A 71 13.80 8.67 -5.54
CA ALA A 71 13.48 9.13 -4.20
C ALA A 71 12.53 8.16 -3.52
N VAL A 72 12.99 7.47 -2.47
CA VAL A 72 12.16 6.52 -1.72
C VAL A 72 11.64 7.17 -0.45
N SER A 73 10.33 7.11 -0.24
CA SER A 73 9.65 7.66 0.94
C SER A 73 8.79 6.60 1.63
N PHE A 74 8.50 6.86 2.91
CA PHE A 74 7.52 6.11 3.70
C PHE A 74 6.45 7.05 4.22
N ASN A 75 5.19 6.79 3.87
CA ASN A 75 4.03 7.50 4.35
C ASN A 75 3.38 6.72 5.48
N ALA A 76 3.47 7.24 6.70
CA ALA A 76 2.71 6.74 7.83
C ALA A 76 1.24 7.14 7.68
N LEU A 77 0.31 6.28 8.08
CA LEU A 77 -1.15 6.55 7.93
C LEU A 77 -1.65 7.82 8.63
N GLU A 78 -0.88 8.36 9.56
CA GLU A 78 -1.11 9.67 10.17
C GLU A 78 -0.79 10.86 9.25
N GLY A 79 -0.41 10.60 7.99
CA GLY A 79 -0.10 11.60 6.97
C GLY A 79 1.34 12.13 7.04
N LEU A 80 2.21 11.54 7.86
CA LEU A 80 3.61 11.90 7.94
C LEU A 80 4.42 11.13 6.90
N ILE A 81 5.11 11.87 6.03
CA ILE A 81 6.00 11.32 5.02
C ILE A 81 7.44 11.45 5.50
N TYR A 82 8.18 10.34 5.42
CA TYR A 82 9.58 10.24 5.79
C TYR A 82 10.45 9.95 4.56
N ALA A 83 11.46 10.78 4.34
CA ALA A 83 12.45 10.57 3.29
C ALA A 83 13.40 9.43 3.70
N LEU A 84 13.39 8.31 2.96
CA LEU A 84 14.16 7.12 3.36
C LEU A 84 15.59 7.09 2.82
N ASN A 85 15.87 7.74 1.69
CA ASN A 85 17.20 7.80 1.09
C ASN A 85 17.64 9.24 0.77
N ASP A 86 18.94 9.41 0.46
CA ASP A 86 19.52 10.74 0.15
C ASP A 86 18.79 11.45 -1.00
N ALA A 87 18.36 10.70 -2.02
CA ALA A 87 17.58 11.23 -3.13
C ALA A 87 16.24 11.82 -2.66
N ALA A 88 15.55 11.16 -1.72
CA ALA A 88 14.32 11.66 -1.12
C ALA A 88 14.55 12.88 -0.21
N GLU A 89 15.67 12.92 0.53
CA GLU A 89 16.00 14.11 1.33
C GLU A 89 16.22 15.33 0.44
N VAL A 90 17.00 15.18 -0.64
CA VAL A 90 17.23 16.25 -1.63
C VAL A 90 15.93 16.64 -2.33
N TYR A 91 15.15 15.66 -2.78
CA TYR A 91 13.88 15.89 -3.47
C TYR A 91 12.90 16.68 -2.59
N SER A 92 12.70 16.21 -1.36
CA SER A 92 11.79 16.87 -0.41
C SER A 92 12.19 18.30 -0.05
N SER A 93 13.49 18.59 -0.06
CA SER A 93 14.02 19.93 0.21
C SER A 93 13.87 20.88 -0.98
N ASN A 94 13.99 20.36 -2.21
CA ASN A 94 13.89 21.17 -3.43
C ASN A 94 12.45 21.56 -3.75
N ASP A 95 11.49 20.68 -3.45
CA ASP A 95 10.08 20.86 -3.77
C ASP A 95 9.23 21.30 -2.56
N ASP A 96 9.87 21.67 -1.43
CA ASP A 96 9.21 22.09 -0.17
C ASP A 96 8.11 21.11 0.32
N LEU A 97 8.34 19.81 0.13
CA LEU A 97 7.31 18.77 0.33
C LEU A 97 7.01 18.45 1.80
N ASN A 98 7.66 19.13 2.75
CA ASN A 98 7.54 18.90 4.20
C ASN A 98 7.83 17.44 4.64
N TRP A 99 8.60 16.67 3.86
CA TRP A 99 8.99 15.33 4.29
C TRP A 99 9.98 15.42 5.44
N ARG A 100 9.81 14.52 6.41
CA ARG A 100 10.69 14.45 7.57
C ARG A 100 11.91 13.59 7.21
N SER A 101 13.09 14.02 7.65
CA SER A 101 14.28 13.15 7.53
C SER A 101 14.07 11.90 8.37
N ILE A 102 14.51 10.76 7.86
CA ILE A 102 14.51 9.49 8.60
C ILE A 102 15.29 9.58 9.91
N LYS A 103 16.31 10.46 10.00
CA LYS A 103 17.08 10.73 11.22
C LYS A 103 16.24 11.39 12.32
N THR A 104 15.14 12.03 11.94
CA THR A 104 14.18 12.67 12.87
C THR A 104 12.98 11.79 13.19
N ALA A 105 12.89 10.62 12.55
CA ALA A 105 11.74 9.75 12.66
C ALA A 105 11.76 8.91 13.94
N SER A 106 10.56 8.60 14.42
CA SER A 106 10.25 7.62 15.46
C SER A 106 10.60 6.19 15.00
N ILE A 107 11.85 5.93 14.66
CA ILE A 107 12.32 4.63 14.17
C ILE A 107 12.98 3.90 15.32
N LYS A 108 12.52 2.67 15.57
CA LYS A 108 12.95 1.84 16.70
C LYS A 108 14.22 1.04 16.42
N SER A 109 14.69 1.02 15.18
CA SER A 109 15.65 0.02 14.68
C SER A 109 17.04 0.57 14.39
N THR A 110 18.01 -0.34 14.47
CA THR A 110 19.37 -0.22 13.91
C THR A 110 19.32 0.01 12.39
N ASN A 111 20.35 0.66 11.84
CA ASN A 111 20.43 1.08 10.42
C ASN A 111 20.09 -0.04 9.40
N GLY A 112 20.33 -1.31 9.72
CA GLY A 112 20.16 -2.42 8.77
C GLY A 112 18.71 -2.69 8.33
N SER A 113 17.73 -2.49 9.21
CA SER A 113 16.33 -2.80 8.89
C SER A 113 15.67 -1.75 7.99
N ILE A 114 16.18 -0.51 8.03
CA ILE A 114 15.79 0.54 7.09
C ILE A 114 16.30 0.20 5.67
N ASP A 115 17.52 -0.32 5.55
CA ASP A 115 18.12 -0.64 4.25
C ASP A 115 17.28 -1.64 3.45
N ASP A 116 16.67 -2.61 4.13
CA ASP A 116 15.79 -3.58 3.47
C ASP A 116 14.49 -2.94 2.98
N VAL A 117 13.94 -1.97 3.73
CA VAL A 117 12.80 -1.16 3.25
C VAL A 117 13.21 -0.30 2.04
N ILE A 118 14.39 0.34 2.07
CA ILE A 118 14.90 1.13 0.95
C ILE A 118 15.07 0.27 -0.30
N LYS A 119 15.74 -0.89 -0.19
CA LYS A 119 15.90 -1.82 -1.33
C LYS A 119 14.56 -2.25 -1.90
N SER A 120 13.62 -2.56 -1.02
CA SER A 120 12.27 -2.97 -1.40
C SER A 120 11.46 -1.81 -2.00
N GLY A 121 11.74 -0.56 -1.63
CA GLY A 121 11.16 0.63 -2.26
C GLY A 121 11.80 0.94 -3.61
N LEU A 122 13.11 0.72 -3.76
CA LEU A 122 13.82 0.91 -5.03
C LEU A 122 13.33 -0.02 -6.15
N SER A 123 12.85 -1.21 -5.80
CA SER A 123 12.22 -2.10 -6.79
C SER A 123 10.88 -1.58 -7.33
N LEU A 124 10.28 -0.57 -6.68
CA LEU A 124 9.05 0.09 -7.14
C LEU A 124 9.34 1.25 -8.13
N CYS A 125 10.61 1.63 -8.30
CA CYS A 125 10.99 2.70 -9.21
C CYS A 125 11.01 2.20 -10.66
N ILE A 126 9.84 2.14 -11.28
CA ILE A 126 9.67 1.82 -12.71
C ILE A 126 10.27 2.96 -13.53
N GLU A 127 11.01 2.62 -14.58
CA GLU A 127 11.70 3.56 -15.49
C GLU A 127 10.79 4.11 -16.59
#